data_AF-A0A6A4HNC5-F1
#
_entry.id   AF-A0A6A4HNC5-F1
#
_cell.length_a   1.000
_cell.length_b   1.000
_cell.length_c   1.000
_cell.angle_alpha   90.00
_cell.angle_beta   90.00
_cell.angle_gamma   90.00
#
_symmetry.space_group_name_H-M   'P 1'
#
loop_
_entity.id
_entity.type
_entity.pdbx_description
1 polymer ?
#
loop_
_entity_poly.entity_id
_entity_poly.type
_entity_poly.pdbx_seq_one_letter_code
_entity_poly.pdbx_strand_id
1 'polypeptide(L)'
;MLSTILVDLNLSMVAWSNIDHGLARLWRSLRPVTAITIDMDDECFWYLPPGFVAQDLDKLLRGFKLPHLEFRCSQSPALANIFAIFIPNLPDPVCDISFELDAGPWPYEGWDDWDRVLIKRYERGLLNRVWFRCTSRMMSWDGSSSSSDRTPDRSILDRVRKLLPQSDKAGIIEVDHSRRFLEDRK
;
A
#
# COMPACT_ATOMS: atom_id res chain seq x y z
N MET A 1 -14.32 17.27 -7.93
CA MET A 1 -12.85 17.11 -7.79
C MET A 1 -12.60 16.12 -6.67
N LEU A 2 -11.95 14.99 -6.98
CA LEU A 2 -11.35 14.12 -5.97
C LEU A 2 -10.15 14.89 -5.38
N SER A 3 -10.06 14.96 -4.07
CA SER A 3 -8.87 15.50 -3.39
C SER A 3 -8.02 14.32 -2.96
N THR A 4 -6.76 14.28 -3.36
CA THR A 4 -5.81 13.25 -2.91
C THR A 4 -4.89 13.87 -1.88
N ILE A 5 -4.74 13.21 -0.73
CA ILE A 5 -3.76 13.58 0.29
C ILE A 5 -2.72 12.46 0.34
N LEU A 6 -1.47 12.84 0.10
CA LEU A 6 -0.32 11.97 0.29
C LEU A 6 0.13 12.08 1.75
N VAL A 7 0.28 10.93 2.40
CA VAL A 7 0.71 10.83 3.79
C VAL A 7 1.98 9.99 3.79
N ASP A 8 3.09 10.66 4.05
CA ASP A 8 4.40 10.03 4.15
C ASP A 8 4.55 9.40 5.54
N LEU A 9 4.74 8.08 5.60
CA LEU A 9 5.05 7.37 6.84
C LEU A 9 6.55 7.34 7.09
N ASN A 10 7.10 8.51 7.44
CA ASN A 10 8.43 8.55 8.02
C ASN A 10 8.36 8.16 9.50
N LEU A 11 8.45 6.85 9.78
CA LEU A 11 8.46 6.30 11.14
C LEU A 11 9.76 6.61 11.90
N SER A 12 10.82 7.00 11.20
CA SER A 12 12.12 7.30 11.82
C SER A 12 12.13 8.62 12.61
N MET A 13 11.21 9.56 12.32
CA MET A 13 11.26 10.93 12.87
C MET A 13 10.26 11.24 13.99
N VAL A 14 9.31 10.35 14.32
CA VAL A 14 8.20 10.73 15.18
C VAL A 14 8.22 10.00 16.53
N ALA A 15 8.56 10.74 17.59
CA ALA A 15 8.02 10.43 18.91
C ALA A 15 6.49 10.66 18.88
N TRP A 16 5.71 9.60 18.74
CA TRP A 16 4.26 9.59 18.50
C TRP A 16 3.41 10.33 19.57
N SER A 17 4.02 10.80 20.66
CA SER A 17 3.30 11.40 21.80
C SER A 17 2.54 12.70 21.45
N ASN A 18 2.89 13.42 20.39
CA ASN A 18 2.22 14.66 19.99
C ASN A 18 1.38 14.57 18.69
N ILE A 19 1.39 13.42 18.00
CA ILE A 19 0.76 13.26 16.69
C ILE A 19 -0.70 12.81 16.78
N ASP A 20 -1.06 12.09 17.85
CA ASP A 20 -2.39 11.49 18.02
C ASP A 20 -3.54 12.51 17.86
N HIS A 21 -3.38 13.74 18.34
CA HIS A 21 -4.42 14.76 18.23
C HIS A 21 -4.51 15.40 16.84
N GLY A 22 -3.38 15.58 16.15
CA GLY A 22 -3.32 16.20 14.83
C GLY A 22 -3.92 15.30 13.75
N LEU A 23 -3.50 14.03 13.72
CA LEU A 23 -3.98 13.06 12.74
C LEU A 23 -5.45 12.70 12.95
N ALA A 24 -5.87 12.47 14.19
CA ALA A 24 -7.28 12.20 14.46
C ALA A 24 -8.19 13.36 14.02
N ARG A 25 -7.71 14.61 14.13
CA ARG A 25 -8.42 15.79 13.63
C ARG A 25 -8.41 15.85 12.10
N LEU A 26 -7.28 15.54 11.46
CA LEU A 26 -7.17 15.42 10.01
C LEU A 26 -8.20 14.43 9.47
N TRP A 27 -8.22 13.19 9.97
CA TRP A 27 -9.13 12.14 9.52
C TRP A 27 -10.60 12.52 9.66
N ARG A 28 -10.98 13.20 10.73
CA ARG A 28 -12.35 13.69 10.93
C ARG A 28 -12.74 14.80 9.94
N SER A 29 -11.77 15.55 9.43
CA SER A 29 -12.01 16.65 8.48
C SER A 29 -12.10 16.19 7.03
N LEU A 30 -11.69 14.96 6.74
CA LEU A 30 -11.68 14.43 5.37
C LEU A 30 -13.09 14.15 4.87
N ARG A 31 -13.32 14.51 3.60
CA ARG A 31 -14.56 14.15 2.91
C ARG A 31 -14.48 12.69 2.47
N PRO A 32 -15.61 11.97 2.37
CA PRO A 32 -15.65 10.59 1.88
C PRO A 32 -14.99 10.35 0.51
N VAL A 33 -14.93 11.40 -0.32
CA VAL A 33 -14.32 11.38 -1.66
C VAL A 33 -12.81 11.63 -1.66
N THR A 34 -12.18 11.73 -0.48
CA THR A 34 -10.74 11.98 -0.38
C THR A 34 -9.99 10.67 -0.60
N ALA A 35 -9.04 10.64 -1.53
CA ALA A 35 -8.12 9.51 -1.66
C ALA A 35 -6.94 9.71 -0.72
N ILE A 36 -6.62 8.70 0.09
CA ILE A 36 -5.47 8.72 1.00
C ILE A 36 -4.45 7.71 0.51
N THR A 37 -3.27 8.23 0.18
CA THR A 37 -2.12 7.44 -0.23
C THR A 37 -1.11 7.45 0.90
N ILE A 38 -0.78 6.28 1.41
CA ILE A 38 0.29 6.07 2.38
C ILE A 38 1.55 5.71 1.60
N ASP A 39 2.57 6.56 1.69
CA ASP A 39 3.89 6.28 1.12
C ASP A 39 4.70 5.43 2.12
N MET A 40 5.18 4.26 1.67
CA MET A 40 5.89 3.27 2.48
C MET A 40 7.35 3.09 2.04
N ASP A 41 7.90 4.02 1.27
CA ASP A 41 9.25 3.94 0.70
C ASP A 41 10.39 4.18 1.72
N ASP A 42 10.09 4.37 3.01
CA ASP A 42 11.11 4.54 4.05
C ASP A 42 11.81 3.20 4.37
N GLU A 43 13.10 3.11 4.08
CA GLU A 43 13.92 1.92 4.34
C GLU A 43 13.87 1.48 5.80
N CYS A 44 13.72 2.41 6.75
CA CYS A 44 13.64 2.11 8.17
C CYS A 44 12.40 1.29 8.53
N PHE A 45 11.33 1.40 7.74
CA PHE A 45 10.07 0.69 7.97
C PHE A 45 10.25 -0.83 7.88
N TRP A 46 11.11 -1.30 6.97
CA TRP A 46 11.30 -2.73 6.69
C TRP A 46 12.02 -3.49 7.81
N TYR A 47 12.65 -2.78 8.75
CA TYR A 47 13.47 -3.38 9.82
C TYR A 47 12.79 -3.36 11.19
N LEU A 48 11.61 -2.75 11.32
CA LEU A 48 10.90 -2.67 12.60
C LEU A 48 10.30 -4.03 13.00
N PRO A 49 10.36 -4.40 14.30
CA PRO A 49 9.70 -5.63 14.75
C PRO A 49 8.18 -5.54 14.53
N PRO A 50 7.50 -6.66 14.21
CA PRO A 50 6.06 -6.68 13.90
C PRO A 50 5.16 -5.98 14.92
N GLY A 51 5.48 -6.11 16.22
CA GLY A 51 4.72 -5.50 17.30
C GLY A 51 4.77 -3.97 17.31
N PHE A 52 5.89 -3.37 16.88
CA PHE A 52 6.02 -1.92 16.77
C PHE A 52 5.22 -1.39 15.58
N VAL A 53 5.32 -2.07 14.44
CA VAL A 53 4.57 -1.72 13.22
C VAL A 53 3.06 -1.70 13.49
N ALA A 54 2.53 -2.71 14.19
CA ALA A 54 1.11 -2.78 14.51
C ALA A 54 0.65 -1.65 15.45
N GLN A 55 1.45 -1.29 16.46
CA GLN A 55 1.11 -0.22 17.41
C GLN A 55 1.11 1.16 16.77
N ASP A 56 2.12 1.45 15.94
CA ASP A 56 2.22 2.73 15.27
C ASP A 56 1.15 2.86 14.19
N LEU A 57 0.76 1.75 13.58
CA LEU A 57 -0.36 1.72 12.67
C LEU A 57 -1.71 2.04 13.35
N ASP A 58 -1.98 1.44 14.51
CA ASP A 58 -3.20 1.72 15.27
C ASP A 58 -3.32 3.22 15.58
N LYS A 59 -2.21 3.85 15.99
CA LYS A 59 -2.16 5.29 16.23
C LYS A 59 -2.38 6.08 14.93
N LEU A 60 -1.72 5.69 13.84
CA LEU A 60 -1.85 6.35 12.54
C LEU A 60 -3.31 6.39 12.09
N LEU A 61 -3.99 5.24 12.13
CA LEU A 61 -5.33 5.07 11.59
C LEU A 61 -6.43 5.35 12.61
N ARG A 62 -6.08 5.84 13.80
CA ARG A 62 -7.05 6.16 14.84
C ARG A 62 -8.03 7.22 14.37
N GLY A 63 -9.28 6.82 14.17
CA GLY A 63 -10.35 7.70 13.70
C GLY A 63 -10.45 7.83 12.18
N PHE A 64 -9.71 7.01 11.42
CA PHE A 64 -9.88 6.86 9.98
C PHE A 64 -11.25 6.24 9.67
N LYS A 65 -11.97 6.84 8.70
CA LYS A 65 -13.36 6.47 8.35
C LYS A 65 -13.61 6.32 6.86
N LEU A 66 -12.57 6.45 6.03
CA LEU A 66 -12.74 6.37 4.60
C LEU A 66 -12.81 4.91 4.16
N PRO A 67 -13.61 4.59 3.13
CA PRO A 67 -13.74 3.23 2.66
C PRO A 67 -12.50 2.74 1.91
N HIS A 68 -11.79 3.67 1.28
CA HIS A 68 -10.65 3.40 0.42
C HIS A 68 -9.34 3.85 1.06
N LEU A 69 -8.33 2.99 0.99
CA LEU A 69 -6.96 3.30 1.34
C LEU A 69 -6.02 2.82 0.25
N GLU A 70 -5.08 3.68 -0.12
CA GLU A 70 -4.07 3.41 -1.13
C GLU A 70 -2.69 3.34 -0.46
N PHE A 71 -1.93 2.32 -0.81
CA PHE A 71 -0.53 2.18 -0.44
C PHE A 71 0.33 2.43 -1.65
N ARG A 72 1.36 3.23 -1.47
CA ARG A 72 2.41 3.42 -2.45
C ARG A 72 3.69 2.85 -1.84
N CYS A 73 4.27 1.90 -2.55
CA CYS A 73 5.35 1.10 -2.02
C CYS A 73 6.30 0.65 -3.12
N SER A 74 7.57 0.89 -2.86
CA SER A 74 8.72 0.30 -3.53
C SER A 74 8.75 -1.19 -3.25
N GLN A 75 9.37 -1.91 -4.16
CA GLN A 75 9.56 -3.34 -3.96
C GLN A 75 10.58 -3.59 -2.85
N SER A 76 10.16 -4.30 -1.82
CA SER A 76 11.02 -4.70 -0.69
C SER A 76 10.77 -6.17 -0.34
N PRO A 77 11.80 -6.96 0.03
CA PRO A 77 11.66 -8.30 0.59
C PRO A 77 10.68 -8.40 1.75
N ALA A 78 10.51 -7.32 2.51
CA ALA A 78 9.62 -7.30 3.66
C ALA A 78 8.17 -6.88 3.33
N LEU A 79 7.87 -6.52 2.07
CA LEU A 79 6.57 -5.98 1.66
C LEU A 79 5.39 -6.87 2.04
N ALA A 80 5.44 -8.14 1.64
CA ALA A 80 4.35 -9.09 1.90
C ALA A 80 4.17 -9.34 3.41
N ASN A 81 5.27 -9.48 4.15
CA ASN A 81 5.24 -9.66 5.61
C ASN A 81 4.60 -8.47 6.32
N ILE A 82 4.91 -7.26 5.86
CA ILE A 82 4.33 -6.04 6.42
C ILE A 82 2.84 -5.95 6.15
N PHE A 83 2.38 -6.24 4.94
CA PHE A 83 0.94 -6.23 4.68
C PHE A 83 0.23 -7.38 5.38
N ALA A 84 0.89 -8.52 5.62
CA ALA A 84 0.36 -9.56 6.49
C ALA A 84 0.08 -9.06 7.92
N ILE A 85 0.87 -8.11 8.43
CA ILE A 85 0.65 -7.46 9.73
C ILE A 85 -0.36 -6.32 9.63
N PHE A 86 -0.31 -5.55 8.55
CA PHE A 86 -1.08 -4.31 8.38
C PHE A 86 -2.57 -4.58 8.18
N ILE A 87 -2.89 -5.47 7.24
CA ILE A 87 -4.26 -5.70 6.76
C ILE A 87 -5.22 -6.16 7.86
N PRO A 88 -4.84 -7.06 8.81
CA PRO A 88 -5.70 -7.42 9.92
C PRO A 88 -6.08 -6.25 10.84
N ASN A 89 -5.20 -5.24 10.95
CA ASN A 89 -5.34 -4.11 11.87
C ASN A 89 -5.97 -2.87 11.23
N LEU A 90 -6.33 -2.95 9.94
CA LEU A 90 -7.06 -1.88 9.27
C LEU A 90 -8.43 -1.64 9.93
N PRO A 91 -8.82 -0.37 10.14
CA PRO A 91 -10.14 -0.03 10.65
C PRO A 91 -11.26 -0.65 9.81
N ASP A 92 -12.37 -1.03 10.45
CA ASP A 92 -13.51 -1.67 9.79
C ASP A 92 -14.05 -0.92 8.56
N PRO A 93 -14.09 0.43 8.53
CA PRO A 93 -14.55 1.15 7.34
C PRO A 93 -13.70 0.87 6.09
N VAL A 94 -12.42 0.51 6.24
CA VAL A 94 -11.50 0.26 5.11
C VAL A 94 -11.86 -1.06 4.46
N CYS A 95 -12.69 -1.00 3.43
CA CYS A 95 -13.19 -2.16 2.68
C CYS A 95 -12.62 -2.24 1.26
N ASP A 96 -11.93 -1.19 0.82
CA ASP A 96 -11.36 -1.06 -0.51
C ASP A 96 -9.87 -0.71 -0.36
N ILE A 97 -8.97 -1.55 -0.89
CA ILE A 97 -7.52 -1.36 -0.71
C ILE A 97 -6.82 -1.34 -2.06
N SER A 98 -6.01 -0.31 -2.33
CA SER A 98 -5.18 -0.27 -3.55
C SER A 98 -3.68 -0.25 -3.22
N PHE A 99 -2.90 -0.90 -4.07
CA PHE A 99 -1.45 -0.95 -4.00
C PHE A 99 -0.86 -0.41 -5.30
N GLU A 100 -0.08 0.66 -5.19
CA GLU A 100 0.83 1.13 -6.22
C GLU A 100 2.22 0.54 -5.97
N LEU A 101 2.64 -0.30 -6.92
CA LEU A 101 3.89 -1.05 -6.85
C LEU A 101 4.85 -0.55 -7.93
N ASP A 102 6.10 -0.32 -7.54
CA ASP A 102 7.15 0.02 -8.50
C ASP A 102 7.51 -1.19 -9.39
N ALA A 103 7.89 -0.92 -10.64
CA ALA A 103 8.36 -1.93 -11.58
C ALA A 103 9.81 -2.37 -11.26
N GLY A 104 9.99 -3.60 -10.78
CA GLY A 104 11.29 -4.14 -10.36
C GLY A 104 11.31 -5.66 -10.11
N PRO A 105 12.45 -6.21 -9.66
CA PRO A 105 12.60 -7.62 -9.29
C PRO A 105 11.95 -7.95 -7.93
N TRP A 106 11.11 -8.99 -7.94
CA TRP A 106 10.29 -9.35 -6.79
C TRP A 106 10.93 -10.33 -5.81
N PRO A 107 10.75 -10.11 -4.50
CA PRO A 107 11.01 -11.11 -3.48
C PRO A 107 9.85 -12.12 -3.37
N TYR A 108 10.21 -13.37 -3.06
CA TYR A 108 9.29 -14.52 -3.09
C TYR A 108 8.67 -14.87 -1.73
N GLU A 109 9.07 -14.21 -0.65
CA GLU A 109 8.70 -14.63 0.72
C GLU A 109 7.48 -13.86 1.26
N GLY A 110 6.71 -14.49 2.15
CA GLY A 110 5.62 -13.86 2.91
C GLY A 110 4.27 -13.71 2.21
N TRP A 111 4.17 -14.09 0.94
CA TRP A 111 2.95 -13.94 0.14
C TRP A 111 1.78 -14.78 0.63
N ASP A 112 2.04 -16.01 1.09
CA ASP A 112 1.01 -16.90 1.59
C ASP A 112 0.29 -16.32 2.82
N ASP A 113 1.04 -15.64 3.70
CA ASP A 113 0.46 -14.99 4.88
C ASP A 113 -0.29 -13.72 4.50
N TRP A 114 0.19 -12.96 3.52
CA TRP A 114 -0.56 -11.83 2.97
C TRP A 114 -1.89 -12.29 2.35
N ASP A 115 -1.87 -13.33 1.52
CA ASP A 115 -3.06 -13.92 0.90
C ASP A 115 -4.06 -14.38 1.97
N ARG A 116 -3.57 -15.07 3.00
CA ARG A 116 -4.38 -15.56 4.12
C ARG A 116 -5.08 -14.43 4.87
N VAL A 117 -4.40 -13.31 5.12
CA VAL A 117 -5.03 -12.19 5.86
C VAL A 117 -6.03 -11.42 5.02
N LEU A 118 -5.81 -11.32 3.70
CA LEU A 118 -6.78 -10.74 2.77
C LEU A 118 -8.06 -11.56 2.77
N ILE A 119 -7.95 -12.88 2.61
CA ILE A 119 -9.09 -13.80 2.66
C ILE A 119 -9.81 -13.73 3.99
N LYS A 120 -9.08 -13.80 5.12
CA LYS A 120 -9.70 -13.73 6.44
C LYS A 120 -10.48 -12.41 6.64
N ARG A 121 -9.98 -11.30 6.09
CA ARG A 121 -10.67 -10.01 6.15
C ARG A 121 -11.91 -9.98 5.25
N TYR A 122 -11.81 -10.56 4.05
CA TYR A 122 -12.92 -10.72 3.10
C TYR A 122 -14.05 -11.59 3.68
N GLU A 123 -13.73 -12.74 4.26
CA GLU A 123 -14.70 -13.65 4.88
C GLU A 123 -15.46 -13.01 6.06
N ARG A 124 -14.86 -12.00 6.71
CA ARG A 124 -15.50 -11.20 7.76
C ARG A 124 -16.42 -10.10 7.21
N GLY A 125 -16.48 -9.91 5.89
CA GLY A 125 -17.22 -8.81 5.26
C GLY A 125 -16.56 -7.43 5.45
N LEU A 126 -15.26 -7.39 5.77
CA LEU A 126 -14.50 -6.16 6.01
C LEU A 126 -13.59 -5.76 4.84
N LEU A 127 -13.63 -6.52 3.75
CA LEU A 127 -12.90 -6.25 2.52
C LEU A 127 -13.84 -6.62 1.37
N ASN A 128 -13.90 -5.76 0.36
CA ASN A 128 -14.66 -5.99 -0.87
C ASN A 128 -13.71 -6.33 -2.02
N ARG A 129 -12.63 -5.56 -2.15
CA ARG A 129 -11.73 -5.61 -3.30
C ARG A 129 -10.35 -5.07 -2.98
N VAL A 130 -9.39 -5.57 -3.73
CA VAL A 130 -7.98 -5.20 -3.69
C VAL A 130 -7.52 -4.87 -5.11
N TRP A 131 -6.97 -3.68 -5.31
CA TRP A 131 -6.40 -3.30 -6.59
C TRP A 131 -4.89 -3.32 -6.55
N PHE A 132 -4.30 -3.84 -7.62
CA PHE A 132 -2.88 -3.69 -7.87
C PHE A 132 -2.68 -2.87 -9.13
N ARG A 133 -1.86 -1.82 -8.99
CA ARG A 133 -1.37 -1.03 -10.11
C ARG A 133 0.14 -1.00 -10.05
N CYS A 134 0.76 -0.95 -11.23
CA CYS A 134 2.20 -0.82 -11.33
C CYS A 134 2.54 0.53 -11.93
N THR A 135 3.47 1.24 -11.28
CA THR A 135 4.05 2.44 -11.85
C THR A 135 5.53 2.26 -12.17
N SER A 136 6.00 2.89 -13.23
CA SER A 136 7.39 2.90 -13.65
C SER A 136 8.18 4.01 -12.97
N ARG A 137 7.75 4.47 -11.78
CA ARG A 137 8.54 5.42 -11.01
C ARG A 137 9.82 4.67 -10.60
N MET A 138 10.87 4.81 -11.39
CA MET A 138 12.23 4.67 -10.85
C MET A 138 12.41 5.89 -9.93
N MET A 139 11.96 5.79 -8.69
CA MET A 139 12.52 6.62 -7.61
C MET A 139 13.97 6.16 -7.42
N SER A 140 14.87 6.60 -8.31
CA SER A 140 16.30 6.51 -8.02
C SER A 140 16.58 7.53 -6.91
N TRP A 141 16.61 7.06 -5.66
CA TRP A 141 17.04 7.90 -4.54
C TRP A 141 18.47 8.40 -4.76
N ASP A 142 19.27 7.63 -5.50
CA ASP A 142 20.67 7.90 -5.83
C ASP A 142 20.86 8.54 -7.22
N GLY A 143 20.26 9.71 -7.42
CA GLY A 143 20.51 10.52 -8.62
C GLY A 143 20.09 9.84 -9.94
N SER A 144 20.22 10.58 -11.04
CA SER A 144 19.77 10.16 -12.37
C SER A 144 20.53 8.91 -12.84
N SER A 145 20.07 7.72 -12.47
CA SER A 145 20.48 6.48 -13.12
C SER A 145 19.93 6.53 -14.54
N SER A 146 20.81 6.92 -15.46
CA SER A 146 20.60 6.98 -16.91
C SER A 146 20.44 5.58 -17.52
N SER A 147 19.55 4.77 -16.96
CA SER A 147 19.09 3.51 -17.53
C SER A 147 17.76 3.77 -18.26
N SER A 148 17.82 4.52 -19.36
CA SER A 148 16.66 4.88 -20.19
C SER A 148 15.97 3.70 -20.89
N ASP A 149 16.55 2.49 -20.82
CA ASP A 149 16.17 1.39 -21.72
C ASP A 149 15.48 0.19 -21.03
N ARG A 150 15.24 0.26 -19.71
CA ARG A 150 14.48 -0.79 -19.04
C ARG A 150 12.99 -0.60 -19.31
N THR A 151 12.48 -1.36 -20.28
CA THR A 151 11.03 -1.52 -20.48
C THR A 151 10.41 -1.95 -19.15
N PRO A 152 9.41 -1.23 -18.61
CA PRO A 152 8.78 -1.60 -17.35
C PRO A 152 8.25 -3.03 -17.44
N ASP A 153 8.74 -3.92 -16.57
CA ASP A 153 8.28 -5.31 -16.53
C ASP A 153 6.89 -5.36 -15.89
N ARG A 154 5.86 -5.26 -16.74
CA ARG A 154 4.45 -5.33 -16.33
C ARG A 154 3.99 -6.73 -15.95
N SER A 155 4.82 -7.76 -16.11
CA SER A 155 4.50 -9.12 -15.65
C SER A 155 4.36 -9.19 -14.12
N ILE A 156 4.85 -8.18 -13.40
CA ILE A 156 4.57 -7.90 -12.00
C ILE A 156 3.10 -8.10 -11.62
N LEU A 157 2.20 -7.51 -12.39
CA LEU A 157 0.77 -7.55 -12.13
C LEU A 157 0.21 -8.96 -12.33
N ASP A 158 0.72 -9.70 -13.32
CA ASP A 158 0.36 -11.11 -13.54
C ASP A 158 0.94 -12.02 -12.44
N ARG A 159 2.11 -11.67 -11.89
CA ARG A 159 2.74 -12.42 -10.78
C ARG A 159 1.96 -12.25 -9.50
N VAL A 160 1.48 -11.05 -9.18
CA VAL A 160 0.68 -10.82 -7.95
C VAL A 160 -0.52 -11.77 -7.90
N ARG A 161 -1.22 -11.99 -9.01
CA ARG A 161 -2.34 -12.94 -9.07
C ARG A 161 -1.92 -14.37 -8.76
N LYS A 162 -0.74 -14.78 -9.22
CA LYS A 162 -0.16 -16.11 -8.93
C LYS A 162 0.32 -16.26 -7.49
N LEU A 163 0.77 -15.15 -6.89
CA LEU A 163 1.27 -15.10 -5.52
C LEU A 163 0.16 -14.97 -4.47
N LEU A 164 -1.03 -14.53 -4.88
CA LEU A 164 -2.22 -14.43 -4.03
C LEU A 164 -3.35 -15.34 -4.54
N PRO A 165 -3.11 -16.66 -4.62
CA PRO A 165 -4.00 -17.58 -5.33
C PRO A 165 -5.39 -17.69 -4.70
N GLN A 166 -5.52 -17.58 -3.38
CA GLN A 166 -6.83 -17.66 -2.73
C GLN A 166 -7.64 -16.40 -3.00
N SER A 167 -7.01 -15.22 -2.84
CA SER A 167 -7.63 -13.93 -3.12
C SER A 167 -8.04 -13.80 -4.59
N ASP A 168 -7.21 -14.27 -5.53
CA ASP A 168 -7.56 -14.32 -6.95
C ASP A 168 -8.76 -15.25 -7.20
N LYS A 169 -8.75 -16.45 -6.62
CA LYS A 169 -9.87 -17.41 -6.70
C LYS A 169 -11.16 -16.86 -6.08
N ALA A 170 -11.07 -16.07 -5.03
CA ALA A 170 -12.21 -15.40 -4.40
C ALA A 170 -12.76 -14.23 -5.25
N GLY A 171 -12.05 -13.82 -6.30
CA GLY A 171 -12.46 -12.72 -7.19
C GLY A 171 -12.30 -11.34 -6.56
N ILE A 172 -11.50 -11.21 -5.49
CA ILE A 172 -11.30 -9.93 -4.79
C ILE A 172 -10.12 -9.13 -5.35
N ILE A 173 -9.31 -9.73 -6.25
CA ILE A 173 -8.17 -9.07 -6.87
C ILE A 173 -8.56 -8.46 -8.21
N GLU A 174 -8.34 -7.16 -8.32
CA GLU A 174 -8.39 -6.40 -9.57
C GLU A 174 -6.99 -5.88 -9.92
N VAL A 175 -6.69 -5.87 -11.20
CA VAL A 175 -5.37 -5.49 -11.72
C VAL A 175 -5.54 -4.44 -12.81
N ASP A 176 -4.95 -3.27 -12.61
CA ASP A 176 -5.04 -2.17 -13.58
C ASP A 176 -3.85 -2.17 -14.54
N HIS A 177 -4.08 -2.65 -15.76
CA HIS A 177 -3.11 -2.59 -16.87
C HIS A 177 -3.24 -1.29 -17.71
N SER A 178 -4.27 -0.48 -17.46
CA SER A 178 -4.77 0.56 -18.38
C SER A 178 -4.06 1.90 -18.28
N ARG A 179 -3.43 2.22 -17.13
CA ARG A 179 -2.57 3.41 -17.01
C ARG A 179 -1.25 3.20 -17.73
N ARG A 180 -1.28 3.32 -19.07
CA ARG A 180 -0.16 3.88 -19.80
C ARG A 180 0.02 5.28 -19.26
N PHE A 181 1.22 5.61 -18.82
CA PHE A 181 1.57 6.96 -18.42
C PHE A 181 1.00 7.94 -19.45
N LEU A 182 0.43 9.04 -18.96
CA LEU A 182 0.55 10.28 -19.70
C LEU A 182 2.07 10.47 -19.87
N GLU A 183 2.62 9.91 -20.93
CA GLU A 183 3.88 10.38 -21.49
C GLU A 183 3.69 11.88 -21.62
N ASP A 184 4.59 12.62 -20.97
CA ASP A 184 4.69 14.06 -21.10
C ASP A 184 4.58 14.44 -22.59
N ARG A 185 3.37 14.84 -23.02
CA ARG A 185 3.23 15.69 -24.19
C ARG A 185 3.73 17.06 -23.75
N LYS A 186 5.06 17.23 -23.85
CA LYS A 186 5.65 18.54 -24.09
C LYS A 186 5.15 19.10 -25.42
#